data_AF-A2A225-F1
#
_entry.id   AF-A2A225-F1
#
_cell.length_a   1.000
_cell.length_b   1.000
_cell.length_c   1.000
_cell.angle_alpha   90.00
_cell.angle_beta   90.00
_cell.angle_gamma   90.00
#
_symmetry.space_group_name_H-M   'P 1'
#
loop_
_entity.id
_entity.type
_entity.pdbx_description
1 polymer ?
#
loop_
_entity_poly.entity_id
_entity_poly.type
_entity_poly.pdbx_seq_one_letter_code
_entity_poly.pdbx_strand_id
1 'polypeptide(L)'
;MSDLLGPKRKRGNLKYSIPPELALLLKDSTVFAKLELEVLRAFTSKYALALYEAVARRVRLKHVFTERFSLDDFRELLGVEPDKLTTYGNLNQYAIKPALLEVNALSDFTVTAMPEKTGRRVTGVLIGWGAKDIEGRKAAYAELQRPRVGRKARITGTVEEMLPPEVIE
;
A
#
# COMPACT_ATOMS: atom_id res chain seq x y z
N MET A 1 -32.42 1.12 -0.58
CA MET A 1 -32.60 -0.26 -1.08
C MET A 1 -31.35 -0.62 -1.86
N SER A 2 -30.53 -1.51 -1.31
CA SER A 2 -29.15 -1.76 -1.75
C SER A 2 -29.10 -3.03 -2.61
N ASP A 3 -28.60 -2.93 -3.84
CA ASP A 3 -28.56 -4.03 -4.83
C ASP A 3 -27.38 -5.00 -4.61
N LEU A 4 -26.80 -5.03 -3.40
CA LEU A 4 -25.60 -5.84 -3.08
C LEU A 4 -25.85 -7.35 -3.04
N LEU A 5 -27.11 -7.80 -2.98
CA LEU A 5 -27.49 -9.20 -2.78
C LEU A 5 -28.21 -9.86 -3.99
N GLY A 6 -28.28 -9.19 -5.15
CA GLY A 6 -29.05 -9.66 -6.32
C GLY A 6 -28.25 -10.52 -7.32
N PRO A 7 -28.74 -11.71 -7.74
CA PRO A 7 -27.97 -12.69 -8.53
C PRO A 7 -27.81 -12.37 -10.03
N LYS A 8 -28.40 -11.28 -10.57
CA LYS A 8 -28.24 -10.93 -11.99
C LYS A 8 -28.19 -9.42 -12.22
N ARG A 9 -27.01 -8.93 -12.62
CA ARG A 9 -26.80 -7.53 -13.03
C ARG A 9 -26.92 -7.44 -14.55
N LYS A 10 -27.93 -6.73 -15.06
CA LYS A 10 -28.15 -6.56 -16.51
C LYS A 10 -27.43 -5.35 -17.14
N ARG A 11 -26.89 -4.40 -16.36
CA ARG A 11 -26.46 -3.08 -16.89
C ARG A 11 -25.25 -2.40 -16.23
N GLY A 12 -24.37 -3.10 -15.52
CA GLY A 12 -23.12 -2.49 -15.01
C GLY A 12 -23.24 -1.41 -13.92
N ASN A 13 -24.46 -0.99 -13.54
CA ASN A 13 -24.68 0.01 -12.51
C ASN A 13 -24.92 -0.65 -11.14
N LEU A 14 -24.29 -0.12 -10.08
CA LEU A 14 -24.45 -0.57 -8.69
C LEU A 14 -25.17 0.50 -7.87
N LYS A 15 -26.33 0.17 -7.28
CA LYS A 15 -27.01 1.03 -6.31
C LYS A 15 -26.73 0.53 -4.90
N TYR A 16 -26.17 1.40 -4.06
CA TYR A 16 -25.96 1.13 -2.64
C TYR A 16 -26.40 2.34 -1.82
N SER A 17 -26.80 2.10 -0.57
CA SER A 17 -27.17 3.16 0.38
C SER A 17 -26.27 3.02 1.59
N ILE A 18 -25.57 4.09 1.95
CA ILE A 18 -24.82 4.17 3.21
C ILE A 18 -25.82 4.55 4.32
N PRO A 19 -25.83 3.84 5.46
CA PRO A 19 -26.60 4.25 6.64
C PRO A 19 -26.30 5.72 7.02
N PRO A 20 -27.32 6.53 7.34
CA PRO A 20 -27.15 7.97 7.59
C PRO A 20 -26.23 8.29 8.77
N GLU A 21 -26.14 7.39 9.75
CA GLU A 21 -25.21 7.50 10.90
C GLU A 21 -23.74 7.45 10.45
N LEU A 22 -23.40 6.60 9.48
CA LEU A 22 -22.06 6.51 8.90
C LEU A 22 -21.75 7.71 7.99
N ALA A 23 -22.77 8.31 7.37
CA ALA A 23 -22.60 9.48 6.52
C ALA A 23 -22.16 10.73 7.32
N LEU A 24 -22.60 10.85 8.58
CA LEU A 24 -22.15 11.92 9.48
C LEU A 24 -20.66 11.79 9.82
N LEU A 25 -20.19 10.58 10.10
CA LEU A 25 -18.76 10.31 10.40
C LEU A 25 -17.84 10.58 9.19
N LEU A 26 -18.35 10.42 7.96
CA LEU A 26 -17.60 10.68 6.74
C LEU A 26 -17.54 12.18 6.36
N LYS A 27 -18.38 13.02 6.97
CA LYS A 27 -18.54 14.44 6.59
C LYS A 27 -17.38 15.33 7.04
N ASP A 28 -16.76 15.05 8.17
CA ASP A 28 -15.78 15.96 8.79
C ASP A 28 -14.35 15.81 8.23
N SER A 29 -14.10 14.84 7.35
CA SER A 29 -12.75 14.48 6.88
C SER A 29 -12.60 14.56 5.35
N THR A 30 -13.29 15.47 4.68
CA THR A 30 -13.33 15.52 3.19
C THR A 30 -11.95 15.67 2.54
N VAL A 31 -11.04 16.43 3.14
CA VAL A 31 -9.69 16.66 2.58
C VAL A 31 -8.77 15.46 2.82
N PHE A 32 -8.75 14.93 4.06
CA PHE A 32 -7.89 13.80 4.41
C PHE A 32 -8.39 12.49 3.78
N ALA A 33 -9.70 12.25 3.79
CA ALA A 33 -10.29 11.08 3.14
C ALA A 33 -10.06 11.11 1.62
N LYS A 34 -10.01 12.29 0.99
CA LYS A 34 -9.69 12.40 -0.44
C LYS A 34 -8.24 12.00 -0.73
N LEU A 35 -7.28 12.48 0.06
CA LEU A 35 -5.87 12.12 -0.12
C LEU A 35 -5.63 10.64 0.15
N GLU A 36 -6.19 10.11 1.24
CA GLU A 36 -6.12 8.67 1.55
C GLU A 36 -6.77 7.84 0.44
N LEU A 37 -7.90 8.28 -0.12
CA LEU A 37 -8.56 7.60 -1.24
C LEU A 37 -7.74 7.62 -2.53
N GLU A 38 -7.05 8.73 -2.84
CA GLU A 38 -6.15 8.82 -3.98
C GLU A 38 -4.98 7.83 -3.83
N VAL A 39 -4.38 7.74 -2.65
CA VAL A 39 -3.32 6.77 -2.33
C VAL A 39 -3.83 5.34 -2.49
N LEU A 40 -5.00 5.02 -1.91
CA LEU A 40 -5.62 3.69 -2.02
C LEU A 40 -5.90 3.29 -3.47
N ARG A 41 -6.38 4.23 -4.30
CA ARG A 41 -6.63 4.00 -5.74
C ARG A 41 -5.36 3.85 -6.56
N ALA A 42 -4.25 4.41 -6.10
CA ALA A 42 -2.98 4.36 -6.81
C ALA A 42 -2.27 3.02 -6.62
N PHE A 43 -2.53 2.28 -5.54
CA PHE A 43 -1.98 0.95 -5.34
C PHE A 43 -2.42 -0.02 -6.43
N THR A 44 -1.51 -0.91 -6.82
CA THR A 44 -1.78 -1.92 -7.86
C THR A 44 -1.71 -3.33 -7.31
N SER A 45 -0.99 -3.52 -6.21
CA SER A 45 -0.89 -4.79 -5.51
C SER A 45 -1.90 -4.88 -4.36
N LYS A 46 -2.62 -6.02 -4.26
CA LYS A 46 -3.46 -6.32 -3.09
C LYS A 46 -2.65 -6.30 -1.78
N TYR A 47 -1.38 -6.71 -1.86
CA TYR A 47 -0.48 -6.75 -0.71
C TYR A 47 -0.05 -5.34 -0.28
N ALA A 48 0.13 -4.41 -1.23
CA ALA A 48 0.43 -3.02 -0.93
C ALA A 48 -0.75 -2.35 -0.21
N LEU A 49 -1.97 -2.60 -0.67
CA LEU A 49 -3.20 -2.11 -0.04
C LEU A 49 -3.31 -2.60 1.41
N ALA A 50 -3.19 -3.92 1.62
CA ALA A 50 -3.29 -4.53 2.95
C ALA A 50 -2.20 -4.03 3.91
N LEU A 51 -0.96 -3.90 3.42
CA LEU A 51 0.15 -3.35 4.20
C LEU A 51 -0.09 -1.88 4.57
N TYR A 52 -0.53 -1.06 3.61
CA TYR A 52 -0.85 0.34 3.86
C TYR A 52 -1.94 0.47 4.92
N GLU A 53 -3.03 -0.28 4.82
CA GLU A 53 -4.11 -0.25 5.81
C GLU A 53 -3.64 -0.65 7.20
N ALA A 54 -2.81 -1.70 7.30
CA ALA A 54 -2.28 -2.16 8.57
C ALA A 54 -1.40 -1.09 9.25
N VAL A 55 -0.55 -0.41 8.47
CA VAL A 55 0.39 0.59 8.97
C VAL A 55 -0.27 1.96 9.17
N ALA A 56 -1.16 2.40 8.28
CA ALA A 56 -1.85 3.69 8.39
C ALA A 56 -2.69 3.78 9.68
N ARG A 57 -3.27 2.66 10.13
CA ARG A 57 -3.96 2.57 11.43
C ARG A 57 -3.02 2.84 12.62
N ARG A 58 -1.72 2.58 12.46
CA ARG A 58 -0.70 2.59 13.52
C ARG A 58 0.22 3.80 13.48
N VAL A 59 0.46 4.38 12.31
CA VAL A 59 1.25 5.62 12.13
C VAL A 59 0.69 6.78 12.95
N ARG A 60 -0.62 6.77 13.25
CA ARG A 60 -1.26 7.77 14.11
C ARG A 60 -0.91 7.63 15.60
N LEU A 61 -0.22 6.55 16.00
CA LEU A 61 0.24 6.32 17.38
C LEU A 61 1.60 6.99 17.59
N LYS A 62 1.70 7.90 18.57
CA LYS A 62 2.88 8.76 18.78
C LYS A 62 4.14 8.05 19.32
N HIS A 63 4.02 6.79 19.79
CA HIS A 63 5.09 6.09 20.51
C HIS A 63 5.39 4.68 20.00
N VAL A 64 4.71 4.24 18.94
CA VAL A 64 4.92 2.90 18.36
C VAL A 64 5.35 3.09 16.91
N PHE A 65 6.59 2.69 16.62
CA PHE A 65 7.20 2.78 15.30
C PHE A 65 7.56 1.41 14.75
N THR A 66 7.37 0.36 15.54
CA THR A 66 7.66 -1.02 15.15
C THR A 66 6.67 -1.99 15.74
N GLU A 67 6.44 -3.10 15.06
CA GLU A 67 5.62 -4.21 15.52
C GLU A 67 6.14 -5.53 14.96
N ARG A 68 6.04 -6.57 15.79
CA ARG A 68 6.45 -7.92 15.44
C ARG A 68 5.24 -8.74 15.08
N PHE A 69 5.30 -9.42 13.95
CA PHE A 69 4.29 -10.37 13.53
C PHE A 69 4.92 -11.76 13.43
N SER A 70 4.18 -12.79 13.83
CA SER A 70 4.51 -14.15 13.39
C SER A 70 4.35 -14.25 11.86
N LEU A 71 4.99 -15.22 11.23
CA LEU A 71 4.82 -15.39 9.78
C LEU A 71 3.36 -15.70 9.40
N ASP A 72 2.63 -16.40 10.24
CA ASP A 72 1.25 -16.78 9.95
C ASP A 72 0.32 -15.56 10.06
N ASP A 73 0.45 -14.78 11.13
CA ASP A 73 -0.29 -13.51 11.28
C ASP A 73 0.04 -12.53 10.15
N PHE A 74 1.30 -12.49 9.71
CA PHE A 74 1.70 -11.59 8.64
C PHE A 74 1.15 -12.01 7.27
N ARG A 75 0.98 -13.32 7.03
CA ARG A 75 0.30 -13.81 5.81
C ARG A 75 -1.17 -13.46 5.82
N GLU A 76 -1.83 -13.63 6.96
CA GLU A 76 -3.24 -13.25 7.14
C GLU A 76 -3.42 -11.74 6.95
N LEU A 77 -2.55 -10.92 7.56
CA LEU A 77 -2.55 -9.46 7.42
C LEU A 77 -2.44 -9.03 5.95
N LEU A 78 -1.60 -9.71 5.17
CA LEU A 78 -1.43 -9.43 3.74
C LEU A 78 -2.55 -10.03 2.86
N GLY A 79 -3.49 -10.81 3.42
CA GLY A 79 -4.54 -11.49 2.66
C GLY A 79 -3.98 -12.56 1.71
N VAL A 80 -2.94 -13.27 2.16
CA VAL A 80 -2.38 -14.44 1.46
C VAL A 80 -3.29 -15.64 1.74
N GLU A 81 -3.66 -16.37 0.68
CA GLU A 81 -4.45 -17.60 0.82
C GLU A 81 -3.62 -18.71 1.52
N PRO A 82 -4.24 -19.61 2.30
CA PRO A 82 -3.52 -20.59 3.13
C PRO A 82 -2.47 -21.43 2.40
N ASP A 83 -2.73 -21.78 1.13
CA ASP A 83 -1.86 -22.62 0.31
C ASP A 83 -0.88 -21.84 -0.58
N LYS A 84 -0.82 -20.51 -0.46
CA LYS A 84 0.05 -19.63 -1.26
C LYS A 84 1.16 -19.05 -0.41
N LEU A 85 2.31 -18.83 -1.04
CA LEU A 85 3.47 -18.16 -0.43
C LEU A 85 3.87 -18.76 0.94
N THR A 86 3.83 -20.09 1.03
CA THR A 86 4.09 -20.85 2.27
C THR A 86 5.52 -20.65 2.78
N THR A 87 6.49 -20.50 1.88
CA THR A 87 7.88 -20.19 2.23
C THR A 87 8.09 -18.69 2.37
N TYR A 88 8.93 -18.29 3.35
CA TYR A 88 9.30 -16.88 3.51
C TYR A 88 9.96 -16.29 2.25
N GLY A 89 10.74 -17.09 1.50
CA GLY A 89 11.35 -16.63 0.24
C GLY A 89 10.30 -16.16 -0.77
N ASN A 90 9.26 -16.98 -0.99
CA ASN A 90 8.16 -16.63 -1.88
C ASN A 90 7.36 -15.46 -1.33
N LEU A 91 7.02 -15.47 -0.04
CA LEU A 91 6.31 -14.37 0.61
C LEU A 91 7.06 -13.04 0.43
N ASN A 92 8.37 -13.05 0.68
CA ASN A 92 9.22 -11.87 0.57
C ASN A 92 9.32 -11.35 -0.87
N GLN A 93 9.50 -12.25 -1.84
CA GLN A 93 9.65 -11.88 -3.25
C GLN A 93 8.36 -11.36 -3.89
N TYR A 94 7.23 -12.00 -3.61
CA TYR A 94 5.97 -11.73 -4.31
C TYR A 94 5.00 -10.82 -3.56
N ALA A 95 5.09 -10.77 -2.22
CA ALA A 95 4.20 -9.94 -1.41
C ALA A 95 4.93 -8.80 -0.71
N ILE A 96 5.94 -9.10 0.12
CA ILE A 96 6.58 -8.11 1.00
C ILE A 96 7.32 -7.05 0.19
N LYS A 97 8.29 -7.44 -0.65
CA LYS A 97 9.09 -6.48 -1.44
C LYS A 97 8.23 -5.62 -2.37
N PRO A 98 7.29 -6.19 -3.16
CA PRO A 98 6.42 -5.37 -4.01
C PRO A 98 5.53 -4.43 -3.20
N ALA A 99 5.00 -4.89 -2.05
CA ALA A 99 4.17 -4.06 -1.19
C ALA A 99 4.96 -2.88 -0.59
N LEU A 100 6.16 -3.15 -0.05
CA LEU A 100 7.03 -2.10 0.49
C LEU A 100 7.39 -1.06 -0.56
N LEU A 101 7.73 -1.50 -1.77
CA LEU A 101 8.09 -0.61 -2.88
C LEU A 101 6.94 0.32 -3.25
N GLU A 102 5.72 -0.19 -3.39
CA GLU A 102 4.56 0.64 -3.69
C GLU A 102 4.20 1.59 -2.54
N VAL A 103 4.15 1.11 -1.30
CA VAL A 103 3.78 1.91 -0.12
C VAL A 103 4.80 3.03 0.09
N ASN A 104 6.10 2.72 0.02
CA ASN A 104 7.16 3.72 0.19
C ASN A 104 7.22 4.73 -0.95
N ALA A 105 6.65 4.45 -2.12
CA ALA A 105 6.57 5.42 -3.20
C ALA A 105 5.35 6.35 -3.08
N LEU A 106 4.19 5.82 -2.66
CA LEU A 106 2.91 6.51 -2.81
C LEU A 106 2.34 7.09 -1.51
N SER A 107 2.78 6.60 -0.35
CA SER A 107 2.29 7.07 0.94
C SER A 107 3.15 8.20 1.55
N ASP A 108 2.63 8.87 2.56
CA ASP A 108 3.29 9.92 3.33
C ASP A 108 4.22 9.39 4.45
N PHE A 109 4.29 8.07 4.60
CA PHE A 109 5.17 7.37 5.52
C PHE A 109 6.07 6.36 4.79
N THR A 110 7.11 5.93 5.47
CA THR A 110 8.01 4.86 5.00
C THR A 110 7.81 3.66 5.89
N VAL A 111 7.81 2.48 5.28
CA VAL A 111 7.71 1.18 5.93
C VAL A 111 8.96 0.37 5.63
N THR A 112 9.45 -0.34 6.63
CA THR A 112 10.54 -1.31 6.52
C THR A 112 10.08 -2.66 7.05
N ALA A 113 10.63 -3.74 6.49
CA ALA A 113 10.39 -5.09 6.98
C ALA A 113 11.71 -5.82 7.18
N MET A 114 11.90 -6.40 8.36
CA MET A 114 13.08 -7.19 8.70
C MET A 114 12.65 -8.61 9.11
N PRO A 115 13.25 -9.66 8.54
CA PRO A 115 12.95 -11.03 8.96
C PRO A 115 13.49 -11.29 10.36
N GLU A 116 12.64 -11.81 11.24
CA GLU A 116 13.07 -12.37 12.52
C GLU A 116 13.34 -13.88 12.36
N LYS A 117 14.52 -14.30 12.80
CA LYS A 117 14.99 -15.68 12.65
C LYS A 117 15.10 -16.36 14.01
N THR A 118 14.65 -17.62 14.07
CA THR A 118 14.93 -18.53 15.17
C THR A 118 15.77 -19.68 14.62
N GLY A 119 17.07 -19.66 14.93
CA GLY A 119 18.04 -20.56 14.30
C GLY A 119 18.18 -20.28 12.80
N ARG A 120 17.98 -21.30 11.96
CA ARG A 120 18.06 -21.18 10.49
C ARG A 120 16.74 -20.78 9.82
N ARG A 121 15.62 -20.80 10.56
CA ARG A 121 14.29 -20.54 10.01
C ARG A 121 13.85 -19.12 10.34
N VAL A 122 13.19 -18.47 9.39
CA VAL A 122 12.45 -17.22 9.65
C VAL A 122 11.16 -17.62 10.36
N THR A 123 10.86 -16.97 11.47
CA THR A 123 9.69 -17.24 12.33
C THR A 123 8.74 -16.05 12.41
N GLY A 124 9.25 -14.85 12.14
CA GLY A 124 8.45 -13.63 12.13
C GLY A 124 8.99 -12.54 11.22
N VAL A 125 8.28 -11.43 11.20
CA VAL A 125 8.66 -10.21 10.49
C VAL A 125 8.47 -9.03 11.44
N LEU A 126 9.54 -8.27 11.63
CA LEU A 126 9.51 -6.98 12.29
C LEU A 126 9.18 -5.92 11.24
N ILE A 127 8.06 -5.25 11.38
CA ILE A 127 7.68 -4.11 10.56
C ILE A 127 8.02 -2.83 11.31
N GLY A 128 8.68 -1.89 10.64
CA GLY A 128 8.92 -0.54 11.13
C GLY A 128 8.23 0.49 10.25
N TRP A 129 7.77 1.59 10.83
CA TRP A 129 7.22 2.72 10.08
C TRP A 129 7.68 4.07 10.65
N GLY A 130 7.77 5.07 9.78
CA GLY A 130 8.10 6.43 10.15
C GLY A 130 7.51 7.44 9.17
N ALA A 131 7.15 8.62 9.67
CA ALA A 131 6.70 9.71 8.80
C ALA A 131 7.83 10.16 7.88
N LYS A 132 7.52 10.45 6.63
CA LYS A 132 8.48 11.08 5.73
C LYS A 132 8.67 12.55 6.09
N ASP A 133 9.85 13.06 5.76
CA ASP A 133 10.15 14.47 5.75
C ASP A 133 9.33 15.22 4.67
N ILE A 134 9.45 16.55 4.67
CA ILE A 134 8.68 17.40 3.76
C ILE A 134 8.98 17.07 2.30
N GLU A 135 10.25 16.79 1.98
CA GLU A 135 10.68 16.43 0.63
C GLU A 135 10.13 15.08 0.19
N GLY A 136 10.21 14.05 1.04
CA GLY A 136 9.65 12.73 0.77
C GLY A 136 8.13 12.74 0.60
N ARG A 137 7.42 13.59 1.36
CA ARG A 137 5.97 13.79 1.18
C ARG A 137 5.63 14.47 -0.14
N LYS A 138 6.41 15.49 -0.53
CA LYS A 138 6.26 16.16 -1.84
C LYS A 138 6.51 15.20 -3.00
N ALA A 139 7.55 14.38 -2.90
CA ALA A 139 7.87 13.37 -3.91
C ALA A 139 6.75 12.32 -4.05
N ALA A 140 6.22 11.83 -2.93
CA ALA A 140 5.09 10.89 -2.93
C ALA A 140 3.84 11.51 -3.57
N TYR A 141 3.53 12.77 -3.22
CA TYR A 141 2.43 13.50 -3.83
C TYR A 141 2.62 13.70 -5.34
N ALA A 142 3.84 14.06 -5.77
CA ALA A 142 4.15 14.22 -7.20
C ALA A 142 4.00 12.90 -7.96
N GLU A 143 4.44 11.77 -7.41
CA GLU A 143 4.27 10.47 -8.06
C GLU A 143 2.80 9.99 -8.07
N LEU A 144 2.01 10.40 -7.08
CA LEU A 144 0.57 10.14 -7.04
C LEU A 144 -0.18 10.84 -8.18
N GLN A 145 0.20 12.08 -8.50
CA GLN A 145 -0.39 12.87 -9.60
C GLN A 145 0.11 12.42 -10.98
N ARG A 146 1.20 11.66 -11.06
CA ARG A 146 1.76 11.19 -12.34
C ARG A 146 1.00 9.99 -12.91
N PRO A 147 1.00 9.83 -14.25
CA PRO A 147 0.45 8.65 -14.90
C PRO A 147 1.10 7.36 -14.41
N ARG A 148 0.27 6.31 -14.29
CA ARG A 148 0.69 4.96 -13.84
C ARG A 148 1.72 4.31 -14.78
N VAL A 149 1.73 4.70 -16.06
CA VAL A 149 2.66 4.18 -17.07
C VAL A 149 4.10 4.55 -16.70
N GLY A 150 4.99 3.56 -16.69
CA GLY A 150 6.39 3.73 -16.30
C GLY A 150 6.64 3.92 -14.80
N ARG A 151 5.60 3.91 -13.95
CA ARG A 151 5.76 4.07 -12.49
C ARG A 151 6.69 3.02 -11.90
N LYS A 152 6.51 1.76 -12.27
CA LYS A 152 7.37 0.67 -11.78
C LYS A 152 8.83 0.91 -12.17
N ALA A 153 9.10 1.38 -13.37
CA ALA A 153 10.47 1.72 -13.81
C ALA A 153 11.04 2.88 -12.97
N ARG A 154 10.26 3.95 -12.72
CA ARG A 154 10.67 5.10 -11.89
C ARG A 154 10.97 4.73 -10.45
N ILE A 155 10.08 3.97 -9.81
CA ILE A 155 10.26 3.59 -8.40
C ILE A 155 11.41 2.59 -8.24
N THR A 156 11.59 1.68 -9.19
CA THR A 156 12.68 0.68 -9.15
C THR A 156 14.01 1.23 -9.66
N GLY A 157 14.08 2.52 -10.05
CA GLY A 157 15.28 3.16 -10.58
C GLY A 157 15.74 2.66 -11.95
N THR A 158 14.85 1.99 -12.70
CA THR A 158 15.12 1.41 -14.03
C THR A 158 14.68 2.33 -15.15
N VAL A 159 14.76 3.65 -14.96
CA VAL A 159 14.47 4.62 -16.00
C VAL A 159 15.78 4.90 -16.72
N GLU A 160 15.80 4.66 -18.04
CA GLU A 160 16.87 5.21 -18.86
C GLU A 160 16.68 6.73 -18.93
N GLU A 161 17.69 7.47 -18.48
CA GLU A 161 17.74 8.92 -18.64
C GLU A 161 18.05 9.19 -20.12
N MET A 162 17.03 9.63 -20.88
CA MET A 162 17.24 10.05 -22.26
C MET A 162 18.07 11.34 -22.22
N LEU A 163 19.37 11.23 -22.49
CA LEU A 163 20.22 12.39 -22.72
C LEU A 163 19.57 13.24 -23.82
N PRO A 164 19.50 14.58 -23.66
CA PRO A 164 19.01 15.45 -24.71
C PRO A 164 19.83 15.20 -25.99
N PRO A 165 19.21 15.27 -27.19
CA PRO A 165 19.96 15.07 -28.42
C PRO A 165 21.10 16.08 -28.44
N GLU A 166 22.34 15.58 -28.58
CA GLU A 166 23.50 16.42 -28.84
C GLU A 166 23.17 17.31 -30.04
N VAL A 167 23.18 18.62 -29.82
CA VAL A 167 23.06 19.59 -30.89
C VAL A 167 24.35 19.48 -31.67
N ILE A 168 24.31 18.81 -32.82
CA ILE A 168 25.40 18.79 -33.78
C ILE A 168 25.39 20.17 -34.45
N GLU A 169 26.35 21.03 -34.07
CA GLU A 169 26.69 22.27 -34.80
C GLU A 169 27.30 21.97 -36.17
#